data_AF-A0A2L2Y1V2-F1
#
_entry.id   AF-A0A2L2Y1V2-F1
#
_cell.length_a   1.000
_cell.length_b   1.000
_cell.length_c   1.000
_cell.angle_alpha   90.00
_cell.angle_beta   90.00
_cell.angle_gamma   90.00
#
_symmetry.space_group_name_H-M   'P 1'
#
loop_
_entity.id
_entity.type
_entity.pdbx_description
1 polymer ?
#
loop_
_entity_poly.entity_id
_entity_poly.type
_entity_poly.pdbx_seq_one_letter_code
_entity_poly.pdbx_strand_id
1 'polypeptide(L)'
;EYYGNLHNSGHVMMARIHDPDGRYKENPGVMSDTSTSLRDPIFYRYHRFIDNIFQEYKATLPIYDKKDLDFAGVTVVNVTVNAKLPNVVNTFMKEDQLELSHGISLKGAVKVRYEHLDHEPFSYNISVENSSGAAKHATVRIFLGPVHDELGNKLSINESRRFYIELDKFHAELAAGKNTITRKSIDSAVTVAPTPKFSQLQSGEGISENNTEFCSCGWPQHLLVPRGTHKGMDFYLFVMLTDYEQDHVGTLNAQAICAAAVSSCGAKDQKYPD
;
A
#
# COMPACT_ATOMS: atom_id res chain seq x y z
N GLU A 1 -12.28 19.52 23.51
CA GLU A 1 -12.41 20.99 23.54
C GLU A 1 -11.19 21.68 22.95
N TYR A 2 -10.01 21.57 23.56
CA TYR A 2 -8.81 22.31 23.12
C TYR A 2 -8.32 21.99 21.68
N TYR A 3 -8.15 20.72 21.30
CA TYR A 3 -7.61 20.34 19.97
C TYR A 3 -8.67 20.14 18.86
N GLY A 4 -9.95 20.19 19.22
CA GLY A 4 -11.05 20.03 18.26
C GLY A 4 -11.05 18.70 17.49
N ASN A 5 -11.53 18.75 16.24
CA ASN A 5 -11.63 17.62 15.32
C ASN A 5 -11.26 18.05 13.89
N LEU A 6 -10.04 18.58 13.74
CA LEU A 6 -9.58 19.26 12.52
C LEU A 6 -9.87 18.46 11.24
N HIS A 7 -9.35 17.23 11.16
CA HIS A 7 -9.49 16.34 10.00
C HIS A 7 -10.97 16.21 9.56
N ASN A 8 -11.84 15.70 10.44
CA ASN A 8 -13.23 15.44 10.08
C ASN A 8 -14.02 16.73 9.82
N SER A 9 -13.74 17.80 10.57
CA SER A 9 -14.38 19.09 10.35
C SER A 9 -14.05 19.65 8.96
N GLY A 10 -12.81 19.50 8.48
CA GLY A 10 -12.45 19.92 7.13
C GLY A 10 -13.19 19.15 6.03
N HIS A 11 -13.40 17.84 6.19
CA HIS A 11 -14.27 17.06 5.29
C HIS A 11 -15.69 17.64 5.23
N VAL A 12 -16.29 17.92 6.39
CA VAL A 12 -17.65 18.49 6.47
C VAL A 12 -17.72 19.87 5.82
N MET A 13 -16.73 20.74 6.08
CA MET A 13 -16.66 22.09 5.51
C MET A 13 -16.55 22.05 3.99
N MET A 14 -15.66 21.21 3.45
CA MET A 14 -15.47 21.07 2.00
C MET A 14 -16.69 20.45 1.33
N ALA A 15 -17.30 19.43 1.93
CA ALA A 15 -18.48 18.78 1.38
C ALA A 15 -19.70 19.71 1.31
N ARG A 16 -19.85 20.64 2.25
CA ARG A 16 -21.00 21.56 2.35
C ARG A 16 -20.73 22.96 1.82
N ILE A 17 -19.59 23.20 1.16
CA ILE A 17 -19.19 24.54 0.72
C ILE A 17 -20.22 25.23 -0.19
N HIS A 18 -21.03 24.45 -0.93
CA HIS A 18 -22.05 24.96 -1.84
C HIS A 18 -23.36 25.35 -1.14
N ASP A 19 -23.61 24.86 0.09
CA ASP A 19 -24.78 25.21 0.91
C ASP A 19 -24.39 25.21 2.40
N PRO A 20 -23.53 26.14 2.84
CA PRO A 20 -22.90 26.09 4.17
C PRO A 20 -23.89 26.29 5.32
N ASP A 21 -25.04 26.91 5.07
CA ASP A 21 -26.10 27.14 6.06
C ASP A 21 -27.38 26.34 5.80
N GLY A 22 -27.38 25.48 4.79
CA GLY A 22 -28.51 24.57 4.50
C GLY A 22 -29.75 25.24 3.94
N ARG A 23 -29.68 26.52 3.51
CA ARG A 23 -30.85 27.26 3.00
C ARG A 23 -31.38 26.68 1.70
N TYR A 24 -30.50 26.06 0.89
CA TYR A 24 -30.86 25.45 -0.38
C TYR A 24 -31.28 23.99 -0.23
N LYS A 25 -31.01 23.38 0.92
CA LYS A 25 -31.32 21.97 1.24
C LYS A 25 -30.63 21.01 0.27
N GLU A 26 -29.43 21.36 -0.14
CA GLU A 26 -28.63 20.54 -1.05
C GLU A 26 -27.89 19.41 -0.30
N ASN A 27 -27.63 18.32 -1.00
CA ASN A 27 -26.85 17.21 -0.45
C ASN A 27 -25.34 17.56 -0.43
N PRO A 28 -24.58 17.13 0.60
CA PRO A 28 -23.13 17.32 0.60
C PRO A 28 -22.45 16.69 -0.62
N GLY A 29 -21.32 17.26 -1.03
CA GLY A 29 -20.47 16.70 -2.09
C GLY A 29 -19.69 15.46 -1.63
N VAL A 30 -18.90 14.89 -2.55
CA VAL A 30 -18.19 13.61 -2.36
C VAL A 30 -17.24 13.56 -1.16
N MET A 31 -16.78 14.70 -0.64
CA MET A 31 -15.95 14.76 0.56
C MET A 31 -16.66 14.28 1.85
N SER A 32 -17.99 14.07 1.83
CA SER A 32 -18.73 13.57 2.99
C SER A 32 -18.69 12.04 3.17
N ASP A 33 -18.27 11.27 2.17
CA ASP A 33 -18.33 9.80 2.17
C ASP A 33 -16.95 9.19 1.85
N THR A 34 -16.50 8.24 2.67
CA THR A 34 -15.22 7.55 2.50
C THR A 34 -15.12 6.81 1.16
N SER A 35 -16.25 6.34 0.61
CA SER A 35 -16.34 5.63 -0.67
C SER A 35 -16.17 6.56 -1.88
N THR A 36 -16.30 7.88 -1.70
CA THR A 36 -16.28 8.85 -2.81
C THR A 36 -15.27 9.97 -2.65
N SER A 37 -14.81 10.27 -1.44
CA SER A 37 -13.92 11.39 -1.14
C SER A 37 -12.60 11.36 -1.92
N LEU A 38 -12.01 10.18 -2.14
CA LEU A 38 -10.79 10.00 -2.96
C LEU A 38 -10.95 10.44 -4.42
N ARG A 39 -12.17 10.67 -4.91
CA ARG A 39 -12.45 11.09 -6.28
C ARG A 39 -12.26 12.60 -6.48
N ASP A 40 -12.32 13.40 -5.40
CA ASP A 40 -12.13 14.85 -5.48
C ASP A 40 -10.64 15.20 -5.31
N PRO A 41 -10.03 15.94 -6.25
CA PRO A 41 -8.64 16.39 -6.11
C PRO A 41 -8.36 17.18 -4.81
N ILE A 42 -9.38 17.80 -4.19
CA ILE A 42 -9.21 18.50 -2.91
C ILE A 42 -8.84 17.56 -1.78
N PHE A 43 -9.22 16.28 -1.85
CA PHE A 43 -8.88 15.26 -0.87
C PHE A 43 -7.36 15.25 -0.63
N TYR A 44 -6.58 15.18 -1.71
CA TYR A 44 -5.13 15.07 -1.63
C TYR A 44 -4.49 16.36 -1.10
N ARG A 45 -5.02 17.54 -1.46
CA ARG A 45 -4.54 18.82 -0.93
C ARG A 45 -4.79 18.90 0.57
N TYR A 46 -5.98 18.51 1.02
CA TYR A 46 -6.35 18.54 2.43
C TYR A 46 -5.56 17.52 3.25
N HIS A 47 -5.45 16.28 2.77
CA HIS A 47 -4.65 15.25 3.43
C HIS A 47 -3.17 15.58 3.43
N ARG A 48 -2.65 16.32 2.44
CA ARG A 48 -1.27 16.83 2.49
C ARG A 48 -1.09 17.92 3.54
N PHE A 49 -2.09 18.77 3.77
CA PHE A 49 -2.09 19.71 4.89
C PHE A 49 -2.07 18.97 6.23
N ILE A 50 -2.89 17.93 6.41
CA ILE A 50 -2.89 17.11 7.62
C ILE A 50 -1.57 16.35 7.78
N ASP A 51 -1.03 15.76 6.71
CA ASP A 51 0.29 15.12 6.69
C ASP A 51 1.37 16.10 7.15
N ASN A 52 1.36 17.37 6.72
CA ASN A 52 2.34 18.35 7.16
C ASN A 52 2.41 18.52 8.69
N ILE A 53 1.28 18.41 9.40
CA ILE A 53 1.26 18.44 10.87
C ILE A 53 2.05 17.26 11.44
N PHE A 54 1.86 16.05 10.88
CA PHE A 54 2.65 14.88 11.26
C PHE A 54 4.12 15.01 10.87
N GLN A 55 4.42 15.66 9.73
CA GLN A 55 5.78 15.91 9.29
C GLN A 55 6.52 16.90 10.20
N GLU A 56 5.83 17.91 10.73
CA GLU A 56 6.39 18.83 11.74
C GLU A 56 6.76 18.06 13.01
N TYR A 57 5.87 17.18 13.50
CA TYR A 57 6.21 16.29 14.61
C TYR A 57 7.41 15.38 14.27
N LYS A 58 7.40 14.71 13.12
CA LYS A 58 8.52 13.84 12.70
C LYS A 58 9.84 14.60 12.59
N ALA A 59 9.83 15.89 12.26
CA ALA A 59 11.03 16.73 12.22
C ALA A 59 11.61 17.05 13.62
N THR A 60 10.83 16.86 14.69
CA THR A 60 11.31 17.01 16.08
C THR A 60 12.05 15.77 16.59
N LEU A 61 11.91 14.63 15.92
CA LEU A 61 12.54 13.38 16.32
C LEU A 61 14.02 13.35 15.91
N PRO A 62 14.88 12.64 16.68
CA PRO A 62 16.26 12.42 16.27
C PRO A 62 16.32 11.65 14.94
N ILE A 63 17.35 11.93 14.16
CA ILE A 63 17.62 11.22 12.92
C ILE A 63 18.22 9.86 13.29
N TYR A 64 17.77 8.80 12.62
CA TYR A 64 18.37 7.47 12.74
C TYR A 64 19.86 7.53 12.41
N ASP A 65 20.67 6.90 13.25
CA ASP A 65 22.08 6.72 12.96
C ASP A 65 22.34 5.34 12.33
N LYS A 66 23.61 5.01 12.11
CA LYS A 66 23.96 3.71 11.52
C LYS A 66 23.51 2.54 12.38
N LYS A 67 23.57 2.60 13.72
CA LYS A 67 23.19 1.44 14.56
C LYS A 67 21.70 1.16 14.53
N ASP A 68 20.88 2.16 14.24
CA ASP A 68 19.43 2.01 14.12
C ASP A 68 19.02 1.39 12.77
N LEU A 69 19.87 1.49 11.74
CA LEU A 69 19.60 1.05 10.37
C LEU A 69 20.39 -0.20 9.94
N ASP A 70 21.54 -0.44 10.56
CA ASP A 70 22.48 -1.49 10.17
C ASP A 70 22.03 -2.86 10.71
N PHE A 71 21.89 -3.84 9.82
CA PHE A 71 21.72 -5.23 10.20
C PHE A 71 23.07 -5.96 10.11
N ALA A 72 23.83 -5.92 11.22
CA ALA A 72 25.23 -6.36 11.24
C ALA A 72 25.44 -7.76 10.64
N GLY A 73 26.37 -7.88 9.70
CA GLY A 73 26.70 -9.14 9.03
C GLY A 73 25.74 -9.57 7.92
N VAL A 74 24.71 -8.77 7.62
CA VAL A 74 23.82 -8.98 6.47
C VAL A 74 24.09 -7.88 5.44
N THR A 75 24.28 -8.26 4.18
CA THR A 75 24.55 -7.33 3.10
C THR A 75 23.70 -7.67 1.89
N VAL A 76 22.88 -6.71 1.44
CA VAL A 76 22.18 -6.83 0.15
C VAL A 76 23.19 -6.59 -0.96
N VAL A 77 23.41 -7.60 -1.81
CA VAL A 77 24.38 -7.57 -2.90
C VAL A 77 23.75 -7.03 -4.18
N ASN A 78 22.53 -7.47 -4.48
CA ASN A 78 21.82 -7.07 -5.69
C ASN A 78 20.31 -7.25 -5.51
N VAL A 79 19.54 -6.45 -6.23
CA VAL A 79 18.09 -6.60 -6.37
C VAL A 79 17.77 -6.55 -7.86
N THR A 80 16.99 -7.51 -8.34
CA THR A 80 16.51 -7.53 -9.72
C THR A 80 15.01 -7.76 -9.73
N VAL A 81 14.30 -6.94 -10.49
CA VAL A 81 12.88 -7.16 -10.77
C VAL A 81 12.78 -8.00 -12.04
N ASN A 82 12.26 -9.22 -11.91
CA ASN A 82 11.97 -10.08 -13.04
C ASN A 82 10.55 -9.82 -13.52
N ALA A 83 10.45 -9.17 -14.67
CA ALA A 83 9.23 -9.05 -15.47
C ALA A 83 9.54 -9.58 -16.89
N LYS A 84 8.70 -9.28 -17.89
CA LYS A 84 9.04 -9.59 -19.30
C LYS A 84 10.40 -9.02 -19.71
N LEU A 85 10.72 -7.82 -19.23
CA LEU A 85 12.03 -7.21 -19.33
C LEU A 85 12.57 -6.96 -17.91
N PRO A 86 13.81 -7.37 -17.59
CA PRO A 86 14.38 -7.12 -16.27
C PRO A 86 14.36 -5.63 -15.91
N ASN A 87 13.91 -5.33 -14.69
CA ASN A 87 13.82 -3.98 -14.13
C ASN A 87 12.84 -3.02 -14.85
N VAL A 88 11.93 -3.55 -15.67
CA VAL A 88 10.88 -2.77 -16.32
C VAL A 88 9.53 -3.44 -16.07
N VAL A 89 8.60 -2.70 -15.46
CA VAL A 89 7.22 -3.16 -15.24
C VAL A 89 6.29 -2.41 -16.19
N ASN A 90 5.62 -3.15 -17.07
CA ASN A 90 4.61 -2.58 -17.95
C ASN A 90 3.26 -2.44 -17.23
N THR A 91 2.68 -1.25 -17.33
CA THR A 91 1.30 -0.97 -16.88
C THR A 91 0.39 -0.76 -18.09
N PHE A 92 -0.90 -1.02 -17.93
CA PHE A 92 -1.90 -0.93 -18.99
C PHE A 92 -3.29 -0.66 -18.43
N MET A 93 -4.20 -0.18 -19.28
CA MET A 93 -5.62 -0.14 -18.92
C MET A 93 -6.26 -1.50 -19.20
N LYS A 94 -7.11 -1.95 -18.29
CA LYS A 94 -7.85 -3.21 -18.38
C LYS A 94 -9.33 -2.94 -18.22
N GLU A 95 -10.12 -3.54 -19.11
CA GLU A 95 -11.57 -3.52 -19.03
C GLU A 95 -12.07 -4.51 -17.96
N ASP A 96 -13.04 -4.08 -17.16
CA ASP A 96 -13.78 -4.93 -16.23
C ASP A 96 -15.27 -4.54 -16.20
N GLN A 97 -16.07 -5.36 -15.52
CA GLN A 97 -17.53 -5.21 -15.43
C GLN A 97 -18.01 -5.28 -13.98
N LEU A 98 -18.81 -4.29 -13.59
CA LEU A 98 -19.49 -4.23 -12.30
C LEU A 98 -20.98 -4.54 -12.47
N GLU A 99 -21.49 -5.48 -11.68
CA GLU A 99 -22.90 -5.84 -11.68
C GLU A 99 -23.70 -4.97 -10.70
N LEU A 100 -24.71 -4.26 -11.22
CA LEU A 100 -25.48 -3.26 -10.45
C LEU A 100 -26.74 -3.84 -9.80
N SER A 101 -27.18 -5.02 -10.23
CA SER A 101 -28.47 -5.61 -9.86
C SER A 101 -28.61 -5.95 -8.36
N HIS A 102 -27.50 -5.98 -7.62
CA HIS A 102 -27.51 -6.18 -6.17
C HIS A 102 -27.61 -4.88 -5.36
N GLY A 103 -27.29 -3.73 -5.97
CA GLY A 103 -27.34 -2.41 -5.31
C GLY A 103 -28.52 -1.54 -5.75
N ILE A 104 -29.11 -1.81 -6.91
CA ILE A 104 -30.19 -1.02 -7.50
C ILE A 104 -31.30 -1.97 -7.97
N SER A 105 -32.56 -1.61 -7.70
CA SER A 105 -33.72 -2.37 -8.21
C SER A 105 -33.84 -2.20 -9.72
N LEU A 106 -33.44 -3.25 -10.47
CA LEU A 106 -33.40 -3.27 -11.92
C LEU A 106 -34.15 -4.49 -12.46
N LYS A 107 -34.67 -4.40 -13.69
CA LYS A 107 -35.25 -5.55 -14.39
C LYS A 107 -34.12 -6.39 -15.01
N GLY A 108 -33.66 -7.40 -14.28
CA GLY A 108 -32.63 -8.35 -14.73
C GLY A 108 -31.20 -7.94 -14.36
N ALA A 109 -30.23 -8.73 -14.84
CA ALA A 109 -28.82 -8.50 -14.61
C ALA A 109 -28.30 -7.34 -15.49
N VAL A 110 -27.88 -6.24 -14.87
CA VAL A 110 -27.29 -5.08 -15.54
C VAL A 110 -25.84 -4.95 -15.10
N LYS A 111 -24.94 -4.93 -16.08
CA LYS A 111 -23.50 -4.75 -15.87
C LYS A 111 -23.04 -3.46 -16.52
N VAL A 112 -22.23 -2.68 -15.80
CA VAL A 112 -21.53 -1.51 -16.33
C VAL A 112 -20.10 -1.89 -16.63
N ARG A 113 -19.62 -1.50 -17.81
CA ARG A 113 -18.24 -1.65 -18.24
C ARG A 113 -17.43 -0.45 -17.76
N TYR A 114 -16.25 -0.70 -17.21
CA TYR A 114 -15.30 0.33 -16.82
C TYR A 114 -13.87 -0.12 -17.12
N GLU A 115 -12.93 0.82 -17.08
CA GLU A 115 -11.51 0.54 -17.22
C GLU A 115 -10.77 0.94 -15.95
N HIS A 116 -9.75 0.16 -15.60
CA HIS A 116 -8.83 0.48 -14.51
C HIS A 116 -7.38 0.25 -14.92
N LEU A 117 -6.45 0.89 -14.23
CA LEU A 117 -5.02 0.60 -14.38
C LEU A 117 -4.75 -0.83 -13.90
N ASP A 118 -3.85 -1.54 -14.56
CA ASP A 118 -3.31 -2.83 -14.14
C ASP A 118 -1.83 -2.90 -14.54
N HIS A 119 -1.13 -3.93 -14.08
CA HIS A 119 0.29 -4.13 -14.37
C HIS A 119 0.61 -5.60 -14.67
N GLU A 120 1.71 -5.85 -15.37
CA GLU A 120 2.18 -7.23 -15.55
C GLU A 120 2.62 -7.83 -14.20
N PRO A 121 2.45 -9.14 -13.98
CA PRO A 121 3.05 -9.80 -12.82
C PRO A 121 4.58 -9.73 -12.89
N PHE A 122 5.21 -9.52 -11.75
CA PHE A 122 6.67 -9.52 -11.63
C PHE A 122 7.12 -10.16 -10.31
N SER A 123 8.41 -10.45 -10.18
CA SER A 123 9.01 -10.89 -8.92
C SER A 123 10.30 -10.14 -8.61
N TYR A 124 10.62 -10.04 -7.32
CA TYR A 124 11.91 -9.56 -6.83
C TYR A 124 12.83 -10.77 -6.64
N ASN A 125 14.05 -10.67 -7.13
CA ASN A 125 15.18 -11.51 -6.72
C ASN A 125 16.17 -10.65 -5.95
N ILE A 126 16.32 -10.93 -4.66
CA ILE A 126 17.18 -10.18 -3.75
C ILE A 126 18.32 -11.09 -3.34
N SER A 127 19.54 -10.79 -3.80
CA SER A 127 20.75 -11.50 -3.42
C SER A 127 21.31 -10.91 -2.13
N VAL A 128 21.52 -11.74 -1.12
CA VAL A 128 21.95 -11.33 0.22
C VAL A 128 23.12 -12.19 0.67
N GLU A 129 24.14 -11.58 1.26
CA GLU A 129 25.24 -12.26 1.93
C GLU A 129 25.03 -12.16 3.46
N ASN A 130 25.08 -13.30 4.14
CA ASN A 130 25.07 -13.38 5.60
C ASN A 130 26.43 -13.88 6.10
N SER A 131 27.25 -12.98 6.62
CA SER A 131 28.61 -13.27 7.10
C SER A 131 28.68 -13.64 8.59
N SER A 132 27.54 -13.82 9.30
CA SER A 132 27.56 -14.05 10.75
C SER A 132 27.82 -15.50 11.17
N GLY A 133 27.97 -16.43 10.20
CA GLY A 133 28.24 -17.84 10.46
C GLY A 133 27.07 -18.65 11.03
N ALA A 134 25.91 -18.01 11.23
CA ALA A 134 24.68 -18.63 11.72
C ALA A 134 23.48 -18.11 10.92
N ALA A 135 22.36 -18.84 10.95
CA ALA A 135 21.12 -18.39 10.34
C ALA A 135 20.61 -17.11 11.02
N LYS A 136 20.00 -16.22 10.23
CA LYS A 136 19.39 -14.97 10.69
C LYS A 136 17.98 -14.83 10.14
N HIS A 137 17.10 -14.18 10.89
CA HIS A 137 15.77 -13.82 10.45
C HIS A 137 15.73 -12.33 10.08
N ALA A 138 15.20 -12.04 8.89
CA ALA A 138 15.15 -10.69 8.36
C ALA A 138 13.71 -10.29 8.06
N THR A 139 13.36 -9.05 8.36
CA THR A 139 12.21 -8.39 7.74
C THR A 139 12.69 -7.68 6.48
N VAL A 140 12.19 -8.11 5.33
CA VAL A 140 12.46 -7.48 4.04
C VAL A 140 11.43 -6.37 3.84
N ARG A 141 11.88 -5.14 3.63
CA ARG A 141 11.06 -3.94 3.40
C ARG A 141 11.36 -3.41 2.01
N ILE A 142 10.33 -3.28 1.17
CA ILE A 142 10.47 -2.82 -0.22
C ILE A 142 9.67 -1.54 -0.42
N PHE A 143 10.32 -0.50 -0.91
CA PHE A 143 9.69 0.78 -1.24
C PHE A 143 10.03 1.23 -2.65
N LEU A 144 9.17 2.07 -3.23
CA LEU A 144 9.35 2.67 -4.55
C LEU A 144 9.20 4.19 -4.47
N GLY A 145 10.17 4.93 -4.98
CA GLY A 145 10.13 6.40 -5.00
C GLY A 145 10.54 6.96 -6.37
N PRO A 146 9.96 8.09 -6.81
CA PRO A 146 10.34 8.72 -8.07
C PRO A 146 11.78 9.24 -8.02
N VAL A 147 12.49 9.16 -9.14
CA VAL A 147 13.84 9.73 -9.25
C VAL A 147 13.80 11.24 -9.49
N HIS A 148 12.82 11.71 -10.27
CA HIS A 148 12.73 13.08 -10.74
C HIS A 148 11.38 13.72 -10.36
N ASP A 149 11.40 15.05 -10.24
CA ASP A 149 10.18 15.88 -10.21
C ASP A 149 9.57 16.06 -11.62
N GLU A 150 8.48 16.82 -11.72
CA GLU A 150 7.79 17.10 -12.98
C GLU A 150 8.60 17.94 -13.99
N LEU A 151 9.64 18.63 -13.53
CA LEU A 151 10.55 19.43 -14.34
C LEU A 151 11.81 18.66 -14.77
N GLY A 152 11.96 17.41 -14.30
CA GLY A 152 13.10 16.55 -14.57
C GLY A 152 14.28 16.75 -13.63
N ASN A 153 14.14 17.50 -12.53
CA ASN A 153 15.18 17.63 -11.53
C ASN A 153 15.22 16.40 -10.64
N LYS A 154 16.42 15.96 -10.27
CA LYS A 154 16.60 14.84 -9.33
C LYS A 154 16.19 15.26 -7.92
N LEU A 155 15.28 14.51 -7.31
CA LEU A 155 14.83 14.74 -5.94
C LEU A 155 15.93 14.40 -4.92
N SER A 156 16.08 15.22 -3.89
CA SER A 156 16.91 14.87 -2.73
C SER A 156 16.23 13.78 -1.89
N ILE A 157 16.99 13.06 -1.06
CA ILE A 157 16.43 12.02 -0.17
C ILE A 157 15.34 12.62 0.74
N ASN A 158 15.57 13.81 1.30
CA ASN A 158 14.62 14.46 2.20
C ASN A 158 13.32 14.91 1.49
N GLU A 159 13.37 15.25 0.22
CA GLU A 159 12.16 15.53 -0.57
C GLU A 159 11.46 14.23 -0.96
N SER A 160 12.24 13.26 -1.47
CA SER A 160 11.74 11.97 -1.95
C SER A 160 11.05 11.16 -0.86
N ARG A 161 11.42 11.32 0.43
CA ARG A 161 10.80 10.59 1.55
C ARG A 161 9.28 10.73 1.61
N ARG A 162 8.75 11.83 1.07
CA ARG A 162 7.31 12.12 1.00
C ARG A 162 6.59 11.44 -0.17
N PHE A 163 7.33 10.77 -1.06
CA PHE A 163 6.84 10.12 -2.28
C PHE A 163 7.13 8.62 -2.34
N TYR A 164 7.89 8.08 -1.38
CA TYR A 164 8.10 6.64 -1.29
C TYR A 164 6.79 5.96 -0.90
N ILE A 165 6.39 4.98 -1.71
CA ILE A 165 5.29 4.07 -1.41
C ILE A 165 5.84 2.73 -0.96
N GLU A 166 5.18 2.08 -0.02
CA GLU A 166 5.49 0.71 0.36
C GLU A 166 4.99 -0.25 -0.72
N LEU A 167 5.85 -1.19 -1.14
CA LEU A 167 5.48 -2.25 -2.08
C LEU A 167 5.31 -3.60 -1.39
N ASP A 168 6.10 -3.87 -0.33
CA ASP A 168 6.02 -5.13 0.39
C ASP A 168 6.75 -5.08 1.74
N LYS A 169 6.32 -5.97 2.64
CA LYS A 169 6.99 -6.27 3.91
C LYS A 169 6.79 -7.72 4.27
N PHE A 170 7.87 -8.48 4.44
CA PHE A 170 7.76 -9.91 4.75
C PHE A 170 8.98 -10.47 5.47
N HIS A 171 8.78 -11.58 6.18
CA HIS A 171 9.84 -12.33 6.85
C HIS A 171 10.61 -13.23 5.86
N ALA A 172 11.92 -13.31 6.03
CA ALA A 172 12.79 -14.25 5.34
C ALA A 172 13.86 -14.82 6.30
N GLU A 173 14.14 -16.11 6.17
CA GLU A 173 15.29 -16.74 6.83
C GLU A 173 16.51 -16.71 5.90
N LEU A 174 17.66 -16.33 6.47
CA LEU A 174 18.95 -16.21 5.79
C LEU A 174 19.92 -17.24 6.37
N ALA A 175 20.26 -18.27 5.59
CA ALA A 175 21.34 -19.18 5.96
C ALA A 175 22.70 -18.44 5.98
N ALA A 176 23.72 -18.99 6.62
CA ALA A 176 25.08 -18.44 6.53
C ALA A 176 25.59 -18.51 5.07
N GLY A 177 26.24 -17.43 4.61
CA GLY A 177 26.73 -17.29 3.24
C GLY A 177 25.72 -16.62 2.29
N LYS A 178 25.74 -17.04 1.02
CA LYS A 178 24.92 -16.46 -0.06
C LYS A 178 23.50 -16.98 -0.04
N ASN A 179 22.54 -16.06 -0.09
CA ASN A 179 21.11 -16.31 -0.17
C ASN A 179 20.51 -15.60 -1.39
N THR A 180 19.44 -16.17 -1.93
CA THR A 180 18.59 -15.49 -2.92
C THR A 180 17.15 -15.60 -2.45
N ILE A 181 16.55 -14.45 -2.13
CA ILE A 181 15.14 -14.34 -1.76
C ILE A 181 14.35 -14.04 -3.02
N THR A 182 13.31 -14.83 -3.27
CA THR A 182 12.37 -14.60 -4.37
C THR A 182 11.00 -14.27 -3.82
N ARG A 183 10.42 -13.15 -4.27
CA ARG A 183 9.11 -12.68 -3.81
C ARG A 183 8.26 -12.22 -4.99
N LYS A 184 7.02 -12.70 -5.13
CA LYS A 184 6.14 -12.32 -6.25
C LYS A 184 5.33 -11.08 -5.87
N SER A 185 5.01 -10.24 -6.85
CA SER A 185 4.20 -9.04 -6.65
C SER A 185 2.78 -9.33 -6.13
N ILE A 186 2.26 -10.54 -6.40
CA ILE A 186 0.93 -10.99 -5.95
C ILE A 186 0.90 -11.34 -4.46
N ASP A 187 2.06 -11.56 -3.84
CA ASP A 187 2.17 -11.91 -2.43
C ASP A 187 2.34 -10.65 -1.55
N SER A 188 2.27 -9.45 -2.13
CA SER A 188 2.53 -8.17 -1.44
C SER A 188 1.69 -8.03 -0.16
N ALA A 189 2.35 -7.62 0.92
CA ALA A 189 1.70 -7.33 2.21
C ALA A 189 0.88 -6.03 2.23
N VAL A 190 0.87 -5.27 1.13
CA VAL A 190 0.12 -4.02 0.99
C VAL A 190 -1.24 -4.28 0.33
N THR A 191 -1.31 -5.28 -0.54
CA THR A 191 -2.48 -5.52 -1.37
C THR A 191 -3.37 -6.62 -0.83
N VAL A 192 -4.62 -6.62 -1.29
CA VAL A 192 -5.57 -7.70 -1.02
C VAL A 192 -5.99 -8.35 -2.33
N ALA A 193 -6.25 -9.66 -2.26
CA ALA A 193 -6.86 -10.38 -3.37
C ALA A 193 -8.24 -9.77 -3.69
N PRO A 194 -8.71 -9.87 -4.96
CA PRO A 194 -10.02 -9.35 -5.32
C PRO A 194 -11.13 -9.91 -4.43
N THR A 195 -12.01 -9.04 -3.94
CA THR A 195 -13.17 -9.45 -3.15
C THR A 195 -14.07 -10.37 -4.00
N PRO A 196 -14.55 -11.50 -3.45
CA PRO A 196 -15.47 -12.38 -4.15
C PRO A 196 -16.72 -11.62 -4.62
N LYS A 197 -17.18 -11.91 -5.85
CA LYS A 197 -18.42 -11.33 -6.37
C LYS A 197 -19.62 -11.89 -5.62
N PHE A 198 -20.72 -11.13 -5.57
CA PHE A 198 -21.95 -11.58 -4.90
C PHE A 198 -22.44 -12.94 -5.40
N SER A 199 -22.37 -13.18 -6.72
CA SER A 199 -22.73 -14.47 -7.33
C SER A 199 -21.88 -15.64 -6.83
N GLN A 200 -20.60 -15.40 -6.51
CA GLN A 200 -19.68 -16.42 -5.98
C GLN A 200 -20.02 -16.71 -4.52
N LEU A 201 -20.28 -15.68 -3.73
CA LEU A 201 -20.72 -15.86 -2.34
C LEU A 201 -22.06 -16.63 -2.28
N GLN A 202 -22.99 -16.36 -3.20
CA GLN A 202 -24.24 -17.12 -3.32
C GLN A 202 -24.04 -18.59 -3.71
N SER A 203 -23.00 -18.91 -4.50
CA SER A 203 -22.64 -20.30 -4.83
C SER A 203 -21.84 -21.01 -3.73
N GLY A 204 -21.53 -20.33 -2.63
CA GLY A 204 -20.71 -20.85 -1.54
C GLY A 204 -19.21 -20.71 -1.78
N GLU A 205 -18.78 -20.07 -2.86
CA GLU A 205 -17.39 -19.78 -3.16
C GLU A 205 -16.90 -18.56 -2.35
N GLY A 206 -15.71 -18.65 -1.77
CA GLY A 206 -15.13 -17.53 -1.03
C GLY A 206 -15.78 -17.29 0.34
N ILE A 207 -16.55 -18.23 0.88
CA ILE A 207 -16.99 -18.18 2.28
C ILE A 207 -15.88 -18.75 3.17
N SER A 208 -15.17 -17.87 3.89
CA SER A 208 -14.16 -18.28 4.88
C SER A 208 -14.07 -17.24 6.00
N GLU A 209 -13.51 -17.62 7.15
CA GLU A 209 -13.22 -16.66 8.23
C GLU A 209 -12.22 -15.56 7.79
N ASN A 210 -11.46 -15.83 6.72
CA ASN A 210 -10.56 -14.89 6.05
C ASN A 210 -11.25 -14.00 5.00
N ASN A 211 -12.58 -14.02 4.90
CA ASN A 211 -13.36 -13.18 3.97
C ASN A 211 -14.43 -12.36 4.71
N THR A 212 -14.05 -11.77 5.85
CA THR A 212 -14.89 -10.79 6.57
C THR A 212 -14.70 -9.38 6.01
N GLU A 213 -15.55 -8.42 6.38
CA GLU A 213 -15.39 -7.00 5.98
C GLU A 213 -13.99 -6.45 6.32
N PHE A 214 -13.44 -6.83 7.48
CA PHE A 214 -12.07 -6.46 7.85
C PHE A 214 -11.03 -7.02 6.86
N CYS A 215 -11.22 -8.24 6.37
CA CYS A 215 -10.32 -8.85 5.39
C CYS A 215 -10.45 -8.23 3.99
N SER A 216 -11.47 -7.40 3.74
CA SER A 216 -11.59 -6.65 2.49
C SER A 216 -10.75 -5.36 2.50
N CYS A 217 -10.18 -5.00 3.65
CA CYS A 217 -9.21 -3.93 3.73
C CYS A 217 -7.90 -4.37 3.05
N GLY A 218 -7.43 -3.54 2.13
CA GLY A 218 -6.12 -3.66 1.50
C GLY A 218 -6.07 -2.81 0.25
N TRP A 219 -4.86 -2.52 -0.22
CA TRP A 219 -4.70 -1.78 -1.46
C TRP A 219 -5.11 -2.66 -2.65
N PRO A 220 -5.81 -2.12 -3.67
CA PRO A 220 -6.15 -2.91 -4.84
C PRO A 220 -4.89 -3.40 -5.56
N GLN A 221 -4.79 -4.70 -5.83
CA GLN A 221 -3.62 -5.31 -6.47
C GLN A 221 -3.20 -4.59 -7.76
N HIS A 222 -4.17 -4.19 -8.58
CA HIS A 222 -3.94 -3.55 -9.87
C HIS A 222 -3.38 -2.10 -9.76
N LEU A 223 -3.29 -1.56 -8.54
CA LEU A 223 -2.69 -0.26 -8.21
C LEU A 223 -1.39 -0.38 -7.41
N LEU A 224 -0.79 -1.57 -7.30
CA LEU A 224 0.46 -1.79 -6.53
C LEU A 224 1.59 -0.86 -6.98
N VAL A 225 1.68 -0.58 -8.28
CA VAL A 225 2.70 0.31 -8.86
C VAL A 225 2.06 1.52 -9.54
N PRO A 226 2.74 2.69 -9.55
CA PRO A 226 2.28 3.85 -10.32
C PRO A 226 2.21 3.56 -11.81
N ARG A 227 1.36 4.28 -12.53
CA ARG A 227 1.19 4.14 -13.99
C ARG A 227 2.51 4.32 -14.78
N GLY A 228 3.38 5.24 -14.35
CA GLY A 228 4.55 5.63 -15.13
C GLY A 228 4.18 6.36 -16.42
N THR A 229 5.07 6.30 -17.43
CA THR A 229 4.84 6.92 -18.74
C THR A 229 5.16 5.94 -19.87
N HIS A 230 4.67 6.23 -21.08
CA HIS A 230 4.95 5.42 -22.27
C HIS A 230 6.45 5.33 -22.61
N LYS A 231 7.25 6.33 -22.24
CA LYS A 231 8.71 6.33 -22.47
C LYS A 231 9.48 5.49 -21.43
N GLY A 232 8.81 4.98 -20.41
CA GLY A 232 9.44 4.58 -19.16
C GLY A 232 9.53 5.77 -18.21
N MET A 233 9.35 5.51 -16.92
CA MET A 233 9.57 6.48 -15.86
C MET A 233 10.48 5.83 -14.84
N ASP A 234 11.57 6.50 -14.51
CA ASP A 234 12.57 5.95 -13.59
C ASP A 234 12.10 6.08 -12.14
N PHE A 235 12.22 4.98 -11.41
CA PHE A 235 11.97 4.90 -9.98
C PHE A 235 13.18 4.29 -9.27
N TYR A 236 13.42 4.75 -8.05
CA TYR A 236 14.26 4.04 -7.10
C TYR A 236 13.46 2.92 -6.47
N LEU A 237 13.87 1.69 -6.72
CA LEU A 237 13.48 0.54 -5.92
C LEU A 237 14.43 0.45 -4.72
N PHE A 238 13.89 0.63 -3.52
CA PHE A 238 14.65 0.55 -2.28
C PHE A 238 14.29 -0.74 -1.53
N VAL A 239 15.29 -1.54 -1.19
CA VAL A 239 15.14 -2.77 -0.41
C VAL A 239 16.01 -2.66 0.83
N MET A 240 15.41 -2.87 1.99
CA MET A 240 16.08 -2.89 3.28
C MET A 240 15.77 -4.19 4.01
N LEU A 241 16.78 -4.78 4.64
CA LEU A 241 16.61 -5.92 5.53
C LEU A 241 16.89 -5.46 6.96
N THR A 242 15.92 -5.60 7.85
CA THR A 242 16.05 -5.35 9.29
C THR A 242 16.05 -6.66 10.07
N ASP A 243 16.56 -6.62 11.30
CA ASP A 243 16.63 -7.78 12.20
C ASP A 243 15.23 -8.12 12.71
N TYR A 244 14.68 -9.26 12.26
CA TYR A 244 13.33 -9.67 12.64
C TYR A 244 13.15 -9.85 14.15
N GLU A 245 14.22 -10.23 14.86
CA GLU A 245 14.20 -10.38 16.32
C GLU A 245 13.96 -9.05 17.06
N GLN A 246 14.18 -7.91 16.37
CA GLN A 246 13.88 -6.58 16.88
C GLN A 246 12.53 -6.05 16.39
N ASP A 247 12.05 -6.55 15.25
CA ASP A 247 10.79 -6.11 14.63
C ASP A 247 9.57 -6.89 15.16
N HIS A 248 9.74 -8.16 15.56
CA HIS A 248 8.58 -9.00 15.87
C HIS A 248 7.88 -8.61 17.17
N VAL A 249 6.54 -8.52 17.11
CA VAL A 249 5.71 -8.18 18.28
C VAL A 249 5.06 -9.44 18.84
N GLY A 250 5.78 -10.12 19.74
CA GLY A 250 5.33 -11.37 20.36
C GLY A 250 5.32 -12.55 19.38
N THR A 251 4.59 -13.62 19.72
CA THR A 251 4.28 -14.70 18.77
C THR A 251 3.05 -14.30 17.97
N LEU A 252 3.21 -13.96 16.69
CA LEU A 252 2.10 -14.01 15.73
C LEU A 252 1.47 -15.39 15.85
N ASN A 253 0.24 -15.46 16.36
CA ASN A 253 -0.47 -16.72 16.42
C ASN A 253 -0.52 -17.28 15.00
N ALA A 254 -0.18 -18.56 14.80
CA ALA A 254 -0.24 -19.27 13.52
C ALA A 254 -1.66 -19.30 12.88
N GLN A 255 -2.60 -18.58 13.47
CA GLN A 255 -4.02 -18.43 13.14
C GLN A 255 -4.36 -16.96 12.81
N ALA A 256 -3.39 -16.10 12.47
CA ALA A 256 -3.67 -14.71 12.13
C ALA A 256 -4.62 -14.61 10.93
N ILE A 257 -5.83 -14.12 11.18
CA ILE A 257 -6.89 -13.94 10.19
C ILE A 257 -6.70 -12.58 9.51
N CYS A 258 -6.95 -12.52 8.20
CA CYS A 258 -6.82 -11.29 7.38
C CYS A 258 -5.41 -10.66 7.32
N ALA A 259 -4.33 -11.43 7.47
CA ALA A 259 -2.96 -10.87 7.48
C ALA A 259 -2.38 -10.56 6.09
N ALA A 260 -3.18 -10.65 5.01
CA ALA A 260 -2.69 -10.45 3.64
C ALA A 260 -2.27 -9.01 3.35
N ALA A 261 -3.00 -8.01 3.87
CA ALA A 261 -2.74 -6.59 3.64
C ALA A 261 -2.23 -5.87 4.91
N VAL A 262 -1.38 -6.56 5.68
CA VAL A 262 -0.95 -6.13 7.02
C VAL A 262 -0.27 -4.76 7.04
N SER A 263 0.40 -4.35 5.97
CA SER A 263 1.08 -3.06 5.87
C SER A 263 0.15 -1.84 5.98
N SER A 264 -1.11 -1.98 5.57
CA SER A 264 -2.10 -0.88 5.62
C SER A 264 -3.27 -1.16 6.55
N CYS A 265 -3.57 -2.43 6.81
CA CYS A 265 -4.76 -2.84 7.55
C CYS A 265 -4.45 -3.48 8.91
N GLY A 266 -3.17 -3.77 9.18
CA GLY A 266 -2.76 -4.53 10.37
C GLY A 266 -3.27 -5.97 10.34
N ALA A 267 -3.29 -6.61 11.51
CA ALA A 267 -3.82 -7.95 11.69
C ALA A 267 -5.03 -7.91 12.62
N LYS A 268 -6.08 -8.67 12.29
CA LYS A 268 -7.33 -8.65 13.05
C LYS A 268 -7.10 -9.09 14.50
N ASP A 269 -7.56 -8.27 15.45
CA ASP A 269 -7.48 -8.51 16.90
C ASP A 269 -6.06 -8.79 17.43
N GLN A 270 -5.04 -8.29 16.72
CA GLN A 270 -3.63 -8.43 17.08
C GLN A 270 -2.93 -7.07 17.09
N LYS A 271 -1.77 -7.02 17.75
CA LYS A 271 -0.88 -5.85 17.64
C LYS A 271 -0.34 -5.74 16.21
N TYR A 272 0.00 -4.53 15.80
CA TYR A 272 0.69 -4.32 14.53
C TYR A 272 2.03 -5.09 14.55
N PRO A 273 2.32 -5.96 13.57
CA PRO A 273 3.43 -6.91 13.66
C PRO A 273 4.72 -6.35 13.06
N ASP A 274 5.14 -5.18 13.58
CA ASP A 274 6.36 -4.45 13.23
C ASP A 274 6.63 -3.35 14.27
#